data_AF-A0A2P5XD08-F1
#
_entry.id   AF-A0A2P5XD08-F1
#
_cell.length_a   1.000
_cell.length_b   1.000
_cell.length_c   1.000
_cell.angle_alpha   90.00
_cell.angle_beta   90.00
_cell.angle_gamma   90.00
#
_symmetry.space_group_name_H-M   'P 1'
#
loop_
_entity.id
_entity.type
_entity.pdbx_description
1 polymer ?
#
loop_
_entity_poly.entity_id
_entity_poly.type
_entity_poly.pdbx_seq_one_letter_code
_entity_poly.pdbx_strand_id
1 'polypeptide(L)'
;MAHATRGIEKEIGTLQLEEKKLVAEIKKTAKTGNEAATKTLARQLVRLRQQIAKLQSSRAQMRGIATHTQAMHAQSSVAVGMKGATKAMSAMNNVSNNQMAPEKQAKVIREFQKQSAQMDMTTEMMSDAIDDALDDDEAEDETEDLTNQVLDEIGVDVASQLSSAPKGRIAGKNTEGVGRYCSMSPSGVDELEKRLAALRNP
;
A
#
# COMPACT_ATOMS: atom_id res chain seq x y z
N MET A 1 15.33 -6.31 17.38
CA MET A 1 14.05 -5.85 16.78
C MET A 1 14.11 -4.41 16.26
N ALA A 2 14.40 -3.39 17.08
CA ALA A 2 14.41 -1.99 16.61
C ALA A 2 15.40 -1.66 15.47
N HIS A 3 16.52 -2.39 15.38
CA HIS A 3 17.46 -2.24 14.26
C HIS A 3 16.90 -2.80 12.95
N ALA A 4 16.16 -3.91 12.99
CA ALA A 4 15.56 -4.51 11.81
C ALA A 4 14.44 -3.63 11.25
N THR A 5 13.59 -3.05 12.10
CA THR A 5 12.51 -2.14 11.66
C THR A 5 13.07 -0.89 10.99
N ARG A 6 14.14 -0.31 11.55
CA ARG A 6 14.84 0.84 10.96
C ARG A 6 15.55 0.49 9.66
N GLY A 7 16.06 -0.74 9.53
CA GLY A 7 16.64 -1.24 8.27
C GLY A 7 15.61 -1.23 7.15
N ILE A 8 14.45 -1.84 7.39
CA ILE A 8 13.33 -1.88 6.43
C ILE A 8 12.85 -0.47 6.07
N GLU A 9 12.73 0.44 7.05
CA GLU A 9 12.32 1.83 6.78
C GLU A 9 13.29 2.57 5.86
N LYS A 10 14.61 2.36 6.03
CA LYS A 10 15.62 2.92 5.14
C LYS A 10 15.50 2.35 3.73
N GLU A 11 15.30 1.03 3.62
CA GLU A 11 15.17 0.35 2.33
C GLU A 11 13.91 0.78 1.57
N ILE A 12 12.79 0.95 2.26
CA ILE A 12 11.57 1.57 1.69
C ILE A 12 11.90 2.97 1.16
N GLY A 13 12.61 3.78 1.94
CA GLY A 13 13.00 5.13 1.51
C GLY A 13 13.90 5.13 0.27
N THR A 14 14.84 4.19 0.15
CA THR A 14 15.70 4.06 -1.03
C THR A 14 14.90 3.62 -2.27
N LEU A 15 14.01 2.63 -2.14
CA LEU A 15 13.19 2.16 -3.25
C LEU A 15 12.19 3.24 -3.72
N GLN A 16 11.63 4.05 -2.82
CA GLN A 16 10.78 5.18 -3.18
C GLN A 16 11.53 6.27 -3.97
N LEU A 17 12.83 6.46 -3.71
CA LEU A 17 13.66 7.36 -4.52
C LEU A 17 13.94 6.78 -5.91
N GLU A 18 14.17 5.47 -5.99
CA GLU A 18 14.31 4.76 -7.27
C GLU A 18 13.00 4.80 -8.08
N GLU A 19 11.85 4.66 -7.43
CA GLU A 19 10.53 4.78 -8.06
C GLU A 19 10.37 6.13 -8.75
N LYS A 20 10.71 7.22 -8.06
CA LYS A 20 10.67 8.57 -8.64
C LYS A 20 11.60 8.73 -9.85
N LYS A 21 12.78 8.12 -9.81
CA LYS A 21 13.73 8.12 -10.94
C LYS A 21 13.16 7.34 -12.12
N LEU A 22 12.60 6.16 -11.86
CA LEU A 22 12.01 5.29 -12.88
C LEU A 22 10.82 5.97 -13.57
N VAL A 23 9.94 6.66 -12.82
CA VAL A 23 8.83 7.45 -13.38
C VAL A 23 9.35 8.57 -14.29
N ALA A 24 10.41 9.26 -13.89
CA ALA A 24 11.02 10.29 -14.74
C ALA A 24 11.62 9.71 -16.03
N GLU A 25 12.21 8.51 -15.94
CA GLU A 25 12.76 7.79 -17.09
C GLU A 25 11.66 7.31 -18.04
N ILE A 26 10.57 6.72 -17.53
CA ILE A 26 9.37 6.35 -18.29
C ILE A 26 8.81 7.55 -19.05
N LYS A 27 8.69 8.71 -18.39
CA LYS A 27 8.22 9.95 -19.05
C LYS A 27 9.17 10.41 -20.15
N LYS A 28 10.48 10.15 -20.03
CA LYS A 28 11.47 10.53 -21.03
C LYS A 28 11.44 9.58 -22.24
N THR A 29 11.41 8.27 -21.99
CA THR A 29 11.36 7.24 -23.05
C THR A 29 10.05 7.27 -23.82
N ALA A 30 8.94 7.54 -23.13
CA ALA A 30 7.64 7.80 -23.74
C ALA A 30 7.68 8.95 -24.75
N LYS A 31 8.29 10.09 -24.40
CA LYS A 31 8.43 11.25 -25.31
C LYS A 31 9.27 10.95 -26.55
N THR A 32 10.17 9.98 -26.47
CA THR A 32 10.97 9.55 -27.63
C THR A 32 10.23 8.56 -28.54
N GLY A 33 9.02 8.12 -28.16
CA GLY A 33 8.22 7.18 -28.96
C GLY A 33 8.71 5.73 -28.90
N ASN A 34 9.62 5.39 -27.97
CA ASN A 34 10.09 4.02 -27.81
C ASN A 34 9.15 3.24 -26.90
N GLU A 35 8.07 2.72 -27.47
CA GLU A 35 7.03 1.97 -26.74
C GLU A 35 7.57 0.70 -26.06
N ALA A 36 8.47 -0.04 -26.71
CA ALA A 36 9.04 -1.27 -26.14
C ALA A 36 9.88 -1.00 -24.88
N ALA A 37 10.71 0.05 -24.90
CA ALA A 37 11.46 0.48 -23.72
C ALA A 37 10.53 1.01 -22.63
N THR A 38 9.50 1.78 -23.00
CA THR A 38 8.52 2.34 -22.07
C THR A 38 7.73 1.25 -21.35
N LYS A 39 7.26 0.22 -22.06
CA LYS A 39 6.58 -0.95 -21.48
C LYS A 39 7.49 -1.76 -20.57
N THR A 40 8.77 -1.90 -20.90
CA THR A 40 9.74 -2.63 -20.06
C THR A 40 9.98 -1.89 -18.75
N LEU A 41 10.19 -0.57 -18.81
CA LEU A 41 10.36 0.28 -17.62
C LEU A 41 9.09 0.34 -16.77
N ALA A 42 7.91 0.35 -17.38
CA ALA A 42 6.64 0.30 -16.65
C ALA A 42 6.45 -1.02 -15.90
N ARG A 43 6.79 -2.17 -16.50
CA ARG A 43 6.82 -3.46 -15.78
C ARG A 43 7.79 -3.44 -14.59
N GLN A 44 8.95 -2.80 -14.75
CA GLN A 44 9.90 -2.60 -13.66
C GLN A 44 9.31 -1.71 -12.55
N LEU A 45 8.52 -0.70 -12.89
CA LEU A 45 7.83 0.15 -11.92
C LEU A 45 6.82 -0.63 -11.08
N VAL A 46 6.02 -1.50 -11.72
CA VAL A 46 5.04 -2.36 -11.03
C VAL A 46 5.74 -3.26 -10.02
N ARG A 47 6.82 -3.95 -10.43
CA ARG A 47 7.62 -4.80 -9.54
C ARG A 47 8.20 -4.03 -8.36
N LEU A 48 8.70 -2.81 -8.61
CA LEU A 48 9.25 -1.95 -7.56
C LEU A 48 8.16 -1.52 -6.55
N ARG A 49 6.97 -1.17 -7.02
CA ARG A 49 5.81 -0.84 -6.16
C ARG A 49 5.36 -2.04 -5.32
N GLN A 50 5.32 -3.24 -5.91
CA GLN A 50 5.03 -4.48 -5.19
C GLN A 50 6.09 -4.77 -4.12
N GLN A 51 7.38 -4.57 -4.42
CA GLN A 51 8.47 -4.73 -3.46
C GLN A 51 8.33 -3.74 -2.27
N ILE A 52 7.99 -2.47 -2.56
CA ILE A 52 7.72 -1.47 -1.52
C ILE A 52 6.53 -1.91 -0.64
N ALA A 53 5.44 -2.38 -1.24
CA ALA A 53 4.26 -2.86 -0.51
C ALA A 53 4.61 -4.06 0.39
N LYS A 54 5.36 -5.04 -0.12
CA LYS A 54 5.84 -6.20 0.65
C LYS A 54 6.69 -5.79 1.85
N LEU A 55 7.60 -4.82 1.68
CA LEU A 55 8.41 -4.28 2.78
C LEU A 55 7.57 -3.49 3.79
N GLN A 56 6.53 -2.78 3.35
CA GLN A 56 5.58 -2.10 4.26
C GLN A 56 4.78 -3.10 5.09
N SER A 57 4.29 -4.19 4.48
CA SER A 57 3.63 -5.28 5.21
C SER A 57 4.58 -5.97 6.19
N SER A 58 5.82 -6.26 5.79
CA SER A 58 6.84 -6.81 6.67
C SER A 58 7.17 -5.89 7.85
N ARG A 59 7.21 -4.56 7.63
CA ARG A 59 7.36 -3.56 8.70
C ARG A 59 6.21 -3.63 9.70
N ALA A 60 4.96 -3.77 9.22
CA ALA A 60 3.79 -3.88 10.08
C ALA A 60 3.83 -5.18 10.92
N GLN A 61 4.15 -6.31 10.29
CA GLN A 61 4.32 -7.59 10.98
C GLN A 61 5.41 -7.52 12.05
N MET A 62 6.60 -6.98 11.75
CA MET A 62 7.65 -6.82 12.75
C MET A 62 7.26 -5.91 13.91
N ARG A 63 6.48 -4.85 13.64
CA ARG A 63 5.92 -4.00 14.70
C ARG A 63 4.97 -4.79 15.60
N GLY A 64 4.11 -5.62 15.01
CA GLY A 64 3.23 -6.55 15.73
C GLY A 64 4.00 -7.52 16.63
N ILE A 65 5.04 -8.16 16.09
CA ILE A 65 5.91 -9.08 16.86
C ILE A 65 6.63 -8.33 17.98
N ALA A 66 7.11 -7.11 17.74
CA ALA A 66 7.76 -6.30 18.77
C ALA A 66 6.79 -5.99 19.92
N THR A 67 5.55 -5.61 19.62
CA THR A 67 4.51 -5.39 20.64
C THR A 67 4.14 -6.67 21.38
N HIS A 68 4.02 -7.79 20.67
CA HIS A 68 3.74 -9.09 21.27
C HIS A 68 4.87 -9.54 22.20
N THR A 69 6.12 -9.35 21.77
CA THR A 69 7.31 -9.64 22.59
C THR A 69 7.35 -8.76 23.84
N GLN A 70 7.01 -7.48 23.72
CA GLN A 70 6.92 -6.57 24.87
C GLN A 70 5.82 -7.02 25.86
N ALA A 71 4.66 -7.45 25.36
CA ALA A 71 3.61 -8.02 26.20
C ALA A 71 4.08 -9.31 26.90
N MET A 72 4.75 -10.21 26.19
CA MET A 72 5.37 -11.42 26.75
C MET A 72 6.37 -11.09 27.87
N HIS A 73 7.21 -10.07 27.69
CA HIS A 73 8.14 -9.63 28.74
C HIS A 73 7.42 -9.08 29.97
N ALA A 74 6.34 -8.32 29.78
CA ALA A 74 5.52 -7.83 30.89
C ALA A 74 4.83 -9.00 31.62
N GLN A 75 4.28 -9.96 30.88
CA GLN A 75 3.65 -11.15 31.44
C GLN A 75 4.65 -12.03 32.20
N SER A 76 5.88 -12.19 31.67
CA SER A 76 6.96 -12.87 32.38
C SER A 76 7.34 -12.16 33.68
N SER A 77 7.42 -10.83 33.67
CA SER A 77 7.70 -10.04 34.88
C SER A 77 6.59 -10.18 35.93
N VAL A 78 5.32 -10.16 35.50
CA VAL A 78 4.17 -10.45 36.37
C VAL A 78 4.25 -11.87 36.90
N ALA A 79 4.58 -12.86 36.08
CA ALA A 79 4.74 -14.25 36.51
C ALA A 79 5.86 -14.42 37.55
N VAL A 80 6.98 -13.71 37.40
CA VAL A 80 8.06 -13.67 38.41
C VAL A 80 7.57 -13.02 39.71
N GLY A 81 6.85 -11.90 39.63
CA GLY A 81 6.25 -11.25 40.80
C GLY A 81 5.22 -12.14 41.50
N MET A 82 4.35 -12.79 40.73
CA MET A 82 3.39 -13.79 41.22
C MET A 82 4.10 -15.00 41.82
N LYS A 83 5.24 -15.45 41.28
CA LYS A 83 6.05 -16.53 41.88
C LYS A 83 6.62 -16.11 43.24
N GLY A 84 7.09 -14.88 43.37
CA GLY A 84 7.51 -14.32 44.67
C GLY A 84 6.35 -14.19 45.66
N ALA A 85 5.23 -13.64 45.21
CA ALA A 85 4.02 -13.47 46.00
C ALA A 85 3.36 -14.81 46.39
N THR A 86 3.35 -15.81 45.52
CA THR A 86 2.88 -17.18 45.81
C THR A 86 3.84 -17.90 46.72
N LYS A 87 5.16 -17.67 46.63
CA LYS A 87 6.11 -18.19 47.61
C LYS A 87 5.87 -17.57 48.99
N ALA A 88 5.61 -16.26 49.05
CA ALA A 88 5.24 -15.56 50.28
C ALA A 88 3.87 -16.02 50.82
N MET A 89 2.87 -16.16 49.95
CA MET A 89 1.56 -16.70 50.29
C MET A 89 1.63 -18.18 50.67
N SER A 90 2.52 -18.99 50.10
CA SER A 90 2.71 -20.40 50.49
C SER A 90 3.50 -20.50 51.78
N ALA A 91 4.43 -19.59 52.06
CA ALA A 91 5.05 -19.49 53.38
C ALA A 91 4.03 -19.05 54.42
N MET A 92 3.20 -18.05 54.10
CA MET A 92 2.06 -17.60 54.90
C MET A 92 1.01 -18.71 55.03
N ASN A 93 0.77 -19.50 53.99
CA ASN A 93 -0.13 -20.64 54.00
C ASN A 93 0.50 -21.71 54.86
N ASN A 94 1.77 -22.10 54.77
CA ASN A 94 2.36 -23.05 55.72
C ASN A 94 2.31 -22.57 57.18
N VAL A 95 2.34 -21.25 57.42
CA VAL A 95 2.13 -20.63 58.75
C VAL A 95 0.63 -20.54 59.14
N SER A 96 -0.29 -20.51 58.16
CA SER A 96 -1.75 -20.36 58.32
C SER A 96 -2.56 -21.65 58.00
N ASN A 97 -1.92 -22.70 57.47
CA ASN A 97 -2.48 -23.90 56.84
C ASN A 97 -2.34 -25.08 57.78
N ASN A 98 -2.86 -24.88 58.97
CA ASN A 98 -3.81 -25.87 59.46
C ASN A 98 -5.23 -25.64 58.89
N GLN A 99 -5.49 -24.63 58.03
CA GLN A 99 -6.88 -24.22 57.73
C GLN A 99 -7.27 -23.75 56.29
N MET A 100 -6.49 -23.90 55.20
CA MET A 100 -7.01 -23.52 53.84
C MET A 100 -6.88 -24.60 52.77
N ALA A 101 -8.03 -24.96 52.19
CA ALA A 101 -8.34 -26.25 51.59
C ALA A 101 -7.69 -26.56 50.22
N PRO A 102 -7.27 -27.82 49.98
CA PRO A 102 -6.72 -28.31 48.71
C PRO A 102 -7.69 -28.22 47.51
N GLU A 103 -8.98 -27.99 47.73
CA GLU A 103 -10.00 -27.87 46.68
C GLU A 103 -9.76 -26.68 45.74
N LYS A 104 -9.15 -25.58 46.21
CA LYS A 104 -8.90 -24.39 45.38
C LYS A 104 -7.78 -24.61 44.37
N GLN A 105 -6.75 -25.40 44.72
CA GLN A 105 -5.64 -25.71 43.80
C GLN A 105 -6.07 -26.60 42.64
N ALA A 106 -6.95 -27.58 42.90
CA ALA A 106 -7.50 -28.45 41.85
C ALA A 106 -8.32 -27.68 40.81
N LYS A 107 -9.01 -26.62 41.24
CA LYS A 107 -9.81 -25.76 40.35
C LYS A 107 -8.94 -24.93 39.41
N VAL A 108 -7.80 -24.43 39.90
CA VAL A 108 -6.85 -23.63 39.10
C VAL A 108 -6.18 -24.46 38.00
N ILE A 109 -5.81 -25.72 38.29
CA ILE A 109 -5.21 -26.62 37.29
C ILE A 109 -6.21 -26.91 36.15
N ARG A 110 -7.48 -27.13 36.50
CA ARG A 110 -8.54 -27.38 35.51
C ARG A 110 -8.79 -26.15 34.62
N GLU A 111 -8.80 -24.95 35.20
CA GLU A 111 -8.99 -23.71 34.44
C GLU A 111 -7.81 -23.43 33.50
N PHE A 112 -6.58 -23.70 33.95
CA PHE A 112 -5.38 -23.54 33.12
C PHE A 112 -5.38 -24.47 31.90
N GLN A 113 -5.73 -25.75 32.10
CA GLN A 113 -5.85 -26.69 30.98
C GLN A 113 -6.89 -26.23 29.96
N LYS A 114 -8.03 -25.71 30.44
CA LYS A 114 -9.10 -25.19 29.56
C LYS A 114 -8.64 -23.96 28.77
N GLN A 115 -7.94 -23.02 29.41
CA GLN A 115 -7.42 -21.82 28.74
C GLN A 115 -6.31 -22.14 27.75
N SER A 116 -5.40 -23.07 28.06
CA SER A 116 -4.37 -23.53 27.11
C SER A 116 -4.99 -24.14 25.86
N ALA A 117 -5.97 -25.04 26.02
CA ALA A 117 -6.66 -25.63 24.87
C ALA A 117 -7.42 -24.59 24.02
N GLN A 118 -7.97 -23.55 24.67
CA GLN A 118 -8.64 -22.46 23.95
C GLN A 118 -7.65 -21.59 23.17
N MET A 119 -6.45 -21.37 23.72
CA MET A 119 -5.39 -20.60 23.06
C MET A 119 -4.78 -21.34 21.85
N ASP A 120 -4.61 -22.65 21.96
CA ASP A 120 -4.14 -23.49 20.85
C ASP A 120 -5.13 -23.44 19.67
N MET A 121 -6.44 -23.59 19.92
CA MET A 121 -7.48 -23.45 18.88
C MET A 121 -7.46 -22.08 18.19
N THR A 122 -7.29 -20.99 18.95
CA THR A 122 -7.23 -19.65 18.36
C THR A 122 -5.98 -19.42 17.52
N THR A 123 -4.90 -20.13 17.83
CA THR A 123 -3.64 -20.04 17.06
C THR A 123 -3.79 -20.78 15.73
N GLU A 124 -4.42 -21.95 15.75
CA GLU A 124 -4.68 -22.76 14.55
C GLU A 124 -5.60 -22.03 13.57
N MET A 125 -6.72 -21.46 14.04
CA MET A 125 -7.61 -20.63 13.21
C MET A 125 -6.94 -19.35 12.67
N MET A 126 -5.98 -18.78 13.42
CA MET A 126 -5.24 -17.61 12.97
C MET A 126 -4.20 -17.98 11.90
N SER A 127 -3.58 -19.15 12.00
CA SER A 127 -2.67 -19.68 10.98
C SER A 127 -3.39 -20.00 9.67
N ASP A 128 -4.55 -20.65 9.71
CA ASP A 128 -5.35 -20.93 8.51
C ASP A 128 -5.79 -19.64 7.81
N ALA A 129 -6.23 -18.63 8.55
CA ALA A 129 -6.61 -17.34 7.97
C ALA A 129 -5.43 -16.56 7.37
N ILE A 130 -4.20 -16.85 7.79
CA ILE A 130 -2.98 -16.24 7.23
C ILE A 130 -2.54 -16.99 5.98
N ASP A 131 -2.65 -18.32 5.94
CA ASP A 131 -2.35 -19.14 4.76
C ASP A 131 -3.33 -18.83 3.62
N ASP A 132 -4.63 -18.74 3.91
CA ASP A 132 -5.68 -18.43 2.92
C ASP A 132 -5.56 -17.00 2.35
N ALA A 133 -4.93 -16.08 3.10
CA ALA A 133 -4.64 -14.72 2.65
C ALA A 133 -3.31 -14.60 1.88
N LEU A 134 -2.48 -15.65 1.90
CA LEU A 134 -1.19 -15.69 1.21
C LEU A 134 -1.22 -16.55 -0.06
N ASP A 135 -2.27 -17.36 -0.27
CA ASP A 135 -2.43 -18.25 -1.45
C ASP A 135 -3.04 -17.55 -2.68
N ASP A 136 -3.11 -16.21 -2.70
CA ASP A 136 -3.58 -15.39 -3.85
C ASP A 136 -2.47 -15.15 -4.90
N ASP A 137 -1.72 -16.20 -5.22
CA ASP A 137 -0.63 -16.19 -6.22
C ASP A 137 -1.18 -16.27 -7.67
N GLU A 138 -2.32 -15.62 -7.97
CA GLU A 138 -2.90 -15.50 -9.32
C GLU A 138 -2.33 -14.29 -10.11
N ALA A 139 -1.17 -13.77 -9.67
CA ALA A 139 -0.63 -12.48 -10.09
C ALA A 139 0.13 -12.44 -11.43
N GLU A 140 0.18 -13.52 -12.22
CA GLU A 140 0.97 -13.54 -13.46
C GLU A 140 0.21 -12.97 -14.68
N ASP A 141 -1.10 -13.18 -14.80
CA ASP A 141 -1.89 -12.73 -15.97
C ASP A 141 -2.34 -11.26 -15.90
N GLU A 142 -2.34 -10.63 -14.72
CA GLU A 142 -2.73 -9.21 -14.56
C GLU A 142 -1.59 -8.21 -14.87
N THR A 143 -0.38 -8.70 -15.16
CA THR A 143 0.78 -7.82 -15.26
C THR A 143 0.70 -6.84 -16.43
N GLU A 144 0.10 -7.21 -17.56
CA GLU A 144 -0.04 -6.29 -18.70
C GLU A 144 -1.07 -5.19 -18.44
N ASP A 145 -2.22 -5.53 -17.87
CA ASP A 145 -3.28 -4.59 -17.51
C ASP A 145 -2.81 -3.61 -16.43
N LEU A 146 -2.11 -4.10 -15.41
CA LEU A 146 -1.47 -3.27 -14.39
C LEU A 146 -0.41 -2.34 -15.01
N THR A 147 0.34 -2.82 -16.00
CA THR A 147 1.33 -2.00 -16.69
C THR A 147 0.67 -0.86 -17.47
N ASN A 148 -0.43 -1.15 -18.18
CA ASN A 148 -1.19 -0.16 -18.93
C ASN A 148 -1.84 0.87 -17.98
N GLN A 149 -2.45 0.42 -16.89
CA GLN A 149 -3.02 1.29 -15.86
C GLN A 149 -1.98 2.25 -15.26
N VAL A 150 -0.75 1.79 -15.01
CA VAL A 150 0.33 2.63 -14.49
C VAL A 150 0.81 3.65 -15.54
N LEU A 151 0.85 3.26 -16.82
CA LEU A 151 1.19 4.19 -17.91
C LEU A 151 0.14 5.31 -18.06
N ASP A 152 -1.14 4.97 -17.89
CA ASP A 152 -2.26 5.91 -17.88
C ASP A 152 -2.19 6.86 -16.67
N GLU A 153 -1.92 6.33 -15.47
CA GLU A 153 -1.75 7.11 -14.24
C GLU A 153 -0.60 8.13 -14.37
N ILE A 154 0.48 7.77 -15.07
CA ILE A 154 1.62 8.65 -15.35
C ILE A 154 1.27 9.74 -16.39
N GLY A 155 0.21 9.54 -17.17
CA GLY A 155 -0.23 10.44 -18.24
C GLY A 155 0.64 10.37 -19.49
N VAL A 156 1.23 9.20 -19.76
CA VAL A 156 2.09 8.99 -20.93
C VAL A 156 1.31 9.19 -22.23
N ASP A 157 0.10 8.67 -22.34
CA ASP A 157 -0.73 8.79 -23.53
C ASP A 157 -1.22 10.22 -23.79
N VAL A 158 -1.62 10.94 -22.74
CA VAL A 158 -2.01 12.36 -22.87
C VAL A 158 -0.82 13.22 -23.29
N ALA A 159 0.38 12.95 -22.78
CA ALA A 159 1.60 13.63 -23.18
C ALA A 159 2.00 13.32 -24.63
N SER A 160 1.78 12.08 -25.09
CA SER A 160 2.01 11.67 -26.48
C SER A 160 1.04 12.36 -27.43
N GLN A 161 -0.26 12.38 -27.11
CA GLN A 161 -1.28 13.07 -27.92
C GLN A 161 -1.07 14.59 -27.97
N LEU A 162 -0.67 15.21 -26.85
CA LEU A 162 -0.36 16.64 -26.80
C LEU A 162 0.97 17.00 -27.52
N SER A 163 1.93 16.07 -27.56
CA SER A 163 3.17 16.25 -28.34
C SER A 163 2.92 16.10 -29.85
N SER A 164 1.96 15.26 -30.22
CA SER A 164 1.52 15.04 -31.60
C SER A 164 0.57 16.13 -32.11
N ALA A 165 -0.01 16.94 -31.22
CA ALA A 165 -0.76 18.12 -31.61
C ALA A 165 0.19 19.12 -32.32
N PRO A 166 -0.13 19.56 -33.56
CA PRO A 166 0.76 20.41 -34.32
C PRO A 166 1.00 21.71 -33.53
N LYS A 167 2.25 21.92 -33.10
CA LYS A 167 2.71 23.21 -32.61
C LYS A 167 2.64 24.17 -33.79
N GLY A 168 1.49 24.82 -33.96
CA GLY A 168 1.29 25.87 -34.94
C GLY A 168 2.35 26.94 -34.73
N ARG A 169 3.44 26.87 -35.49
CA ARG A 169 4.32 28.01 -35.73
C ARG A 169 3.46 29.01 -36.47
N ILE A 170 2.87 29.94 -35.72
CA ILE A 170 2.46 31.21 -36.29
C ILE A 170 3.77 31.87 -36.71
N ALA A 171 4.13 31.67 -37.97
CA ALA A 171 5.23 32.37 -38.59
C ALA A 171 4.91 33.87 -38.49
N GLY A 172 5.69 34.59 -37.69
CA GLY A 172 5.62 36.04 -37.59
C GLY A 172 5.90 36.63 -38.97
N LYS A 173 4.84 36.95 -39.70
CA LYS A 173 4.90 37.82 -40.87
C LYS A 173 4.91 39.25 -40.35
N ASN A 174 6.05 39.91 -40.50
CA ASN A 174 6.15 41.36 -40.49
C ASN A 174 5.17 41.92 -41.52
N THR A 175 4.16 42.65 -41.08
CA THR A 175 3.52 43.73 -41.85
C THR A 175 2.89 44.71 -40.87
N GLU A 176 3.36 45.95 -40.97
CA GLU A 176 2.79 47.15 -40.40
C GLU A 176 1.31 47.33 -40.79
N GLY A 177 0.55 48.07 -39.97
CA GLY A 177 -0.70 48.70 -40.40
C GLY A 177 -1.97 48.17 -39.75
N VAL A 178 -2.37 48.81 -38.65
CA VAL A 178 -3.74 49.14 -38.22
C VAL A 178 -4.91 48.33 -38.83
N GLY A 179 -5.58 47.55 -37.97
CA GLY A 179 -7.05 47.37 -38.07
C GLY A 179 -7.60 45.94 -38.04
N ARG A 180 -8.50 45.73 -37.07
CA ARG A 180 -9.79 45.00 -37.21
C ARG A 180 -9.82 43.49 -36.90
N TYR A 181 -10.48 43.20 -35.78
CA TYR A 181 -11.38 42.08 -35.44
C TYR A 181 -11.13 40.67 -36.02
N CYS A 182 -11.04 39.74 -35.08
CA CYS A 182 -11.35 38.30 -35.15
C CYS A 182 -12.04 37.84 -36.44
N SER A 183 -11.32 37.09 -37.29
CA SER A 183 -11.89 36.37 -38.43
C SER A 183 -12.12 34.91 -38.05
N MET A 184 -13.28 34.61 -37.46
CA MET A 184 -13.87 33.28 -37.58
C MET A 184 -14.23 33.07 -39.06
N SER A 185 -13.86 31.92 -39.63
CA SER A 185 -14.24 31.55 -41.00
C SER A 185 -15.77 31.56 -41.18
N PRO A 186 -16.30 32.00 -42.33
CA PRO A 186 -17.75 32.18 -42.53
C PRO A 186 -18.56 30.88 -42.51
N SER A 187 -17.93 29.72 -42.75
CA SER A 187 -18.66 28.45 -42.93
C SER A 187 -19.19 27.83 -41.63
N GLY A 188 -18.60 28.14 -40.48
CA GLY A 188 -19.02 27.53 -39.20
C GLY A 188 -20.20 28.25 -38.55
N VAL A 189 -20.36 29.55 -38.82
CA VAL A 189 -21.44 30.37 -38.25
C VAL A 189 -22.76 30.12 -38.97
N ASP A 190 -22.73 29.88 -40.28
CA ASP A 190 -23.93 29.57 -41.08
C ASP A 190 -24.58 28.25 -40.66
N GLU A 191 -23.79 27.23 -40.32
CA GLU A 191 -24.33 25.95 -39.85
C GLU A 191 -24.91 26.04 -38.43
N LEU A 192 -24.31 26.87 -37.57
CA LEU A 192 -24.83 27.15 -36.23
C LEU A 192 -26.14 27.95 -36.28
N GLU A 193 -26.26 28.94 -37.15
CA GLU A 193 -27.52 29.68 -37.36
C GLU A 193 -28.62 28.78 -37.91
N LYS A 194 -28.29 27.87 -38.82
CA LYS A 194 -29.25 26.92 -39.39
C LYS A 194 -29.77 25.92 -38.33
N ARG A 195 -28.89 25.46 -37.44
CA ARG A 195 -29.27 24.60 -36.29
C ARG A 195 -30.09 25.37 -35.25
N LEU A 196 -29.76 26.64 -34.99
CA LEU A 196 -30.52 27.49 -34.07
C LEU A 196 -31.92 27.81 -34.61
N ALA A 197 -32.05 28.05 -35.92
CA ALA A 197 -33.33 28.30 -36.58
C ALA A 197 -34.26 27.07 -36.54
N ALA A 198 -33.71 25.87 -36.71
CA ALA A 198 -34.46 24.62 -36.61
C ALA A 198 -35.00 24.33 -35.20
N LEU A 199 -34.37 24.88 -34.15
CA LEU A 199 -34.85 24.81 -32.76
C LEU A 199 -35.83 25.94 -32.39
N ARG A 200 -35.87 27.01 -33.18
CA ARG A 200 -36.70 28.20 -32.93
C ARG A 200 -38.08 28.13 -33.60
N ASN A 201 -38.27 27.24 -34.57
CA ASN A 201 -39.57 26.93 -35.17
C ASN A 201 -39.91 25.44 -34.95
N PRO A 202 -40.63 25.08 -33.87
CA PRO A 202 -41.38 23.83 -33.82
C PRO A 202 -42.56 23.82 -34.82
#